data_AF-A0A960SUS6-F1
#
_entry.id   AF-A0A960SUS6-F1
#
_cell.length_a   1.000
_cell.length_b   1.000
_cell.length_c   1.000
_cell.angle_alpha   90.00
_cell.angle_beta   90.00
_cell.angle_gamma   90.00
#
_symmetry.space_group_name_H-M   'P 1'
#
loop_
_entity.id
_entity.type
_entity.pdbx_description
1 polymer ?
#
loop_
_entity_poly.entity_id
_entity_poly.type
_entity_poly.pdbx_seq_one_letter_code
_entity_poly.pdbx_strand_id
1 'polypeptide(L)'
;MNTNSHRDSADDDSIELPPEFIRALGRRREVTVTVPPAVESAILAAGKARMAAVRAKRRSRTAFRLLWPVAAAACFLLVWLVLTPPPPAAHASRQAYEKEKNAAAILLREFSALYPNQIRAIIQNDSGIQLELAENTNVKSGRPVLLKVCEPEGCEEIITFGGQSIEVAGHQVTVRTDAEGRVILDGDQLIWSSDLKRNPAPGIHIESHRL
;
A
#
# COMPACT_ATOMS: atom_id res chain seq x y z
N MET A 1 42.70 52.22 -0.26
CA MET A 1 43.25 51.32 0.78
C MET A 1 42.04 50.72 1.49
N ASN A 2 41.68 49.44 1.43
CA ASN A 2 42.46 48.22 1.28
C ASN A 2 41.65 47.17 0.48
N THR A 3 42.35 46.38 -0.32
CA THR A 3 41.87 45.30 -1.19
C THR A 3 42.00 43.94 -0.49
N ASN A 4 41.05 43.02 -0.71
CA ASN A 4 41.16 41.54 -0.64
C ASN A 4 39.80 41.00 -1.14
N SER A 5 39.59 40.36 -2.29
CA SER A 5 40.29 39.29 -3.02
C SER A 5 40.47 37.99 -2.22
N HIS A 6 39.45 37.14 -2.25
CA HIS A 6 39.64 35.69 -2.23
C HIS A 6 38.53 35.01 -3.05
N ARG A 7 38.94 34.49 -4.21
CA ARG A 7 38.27 33.44 -4.97
C ARG A 7 38.60 32.14 -4.27
N ASP A 8 37.61 31.28 -4.05
CA ASP A 8 37.83 29.83 -4.04
C ASP A 8 36.70 29.16 -4.80
N SER A 9 37.12 28.45 -5.84
CA SER A 9 36.35 27.53 -6.66
C SER A 9 35.84 26.39 -5.79
N ALA A 10 34.55 26.06 -5.90
CA ALA A 10 34.03 24.77 -5.46
C ALA A 10 33.76 23.96 -6.71
N ASP A 11 34.50 22.87 -6.80
CA ASP A 11 34.57 21.93 -7.91
C ASP A 11 33.21 21.27 -8.18
N ASP A 12 32.88 21.21 -9.47
CA ASP A 12 31.76 20.48 -10.04
C ASP A 12 32.13 18.99 -10.11
N ASP A 13 31.89 18.25 -9.02
CA ASP A 13 32.01 16.80 -8.95
C ASP A 13 30.86 16.11 -9.70
N SER A 14 30.79 16.36 -11.01
CA SER A 14 29.98 15.58 -11.93
C SER A 14 30.61 14.18 -12.05
N ILE A 15 30.02 13.21 -11.34
CA ILE A 15 30.40 11.79 -11.43
C ILE A 15 30.03 11.28 -12.84
N GLU A 16 30.95 11.43 -13.79
CA GLU A 16 30.85 10.81 -15.11
C GLU A 16 30.97 9.30 -14.95
N LEU A 17 29.83 8.61 -15.05
CA LEU A 17 29.81 7.16 -15.10
C LEU A 17 30.60 6.67 -16.32
N PRO A 18 31.52 5.70 -16.16
CA PRO A 18 32.33 5.20 -17.26
C PRO A 18 31.46 4.71 -18.42
N PRO A 19 31.76 5.09 -19.68
CA PRO A 19 30.93 4.76 -20.83
C PRO A 19 30.80 3.24 -21.09
N GLU A 20 31.67 2.42 -20.51
CA GLU A 20 31.51 0.96 -20.49
C GLU A 20 30.34 0.47 -19.62
N PHE A 21 29.97 1.19 -18.56
CA PHE A 21 28.86 0.81 -17.69
C PHE A 21 27.50 1.01 -18.37
N ILE A 22 27.36 2.11 -19.13
CA ILE A 22 26.16 2.38 -19.95
C ILE A 22 26.00 1.33 -21.06
N ARG A 23 27.10 0.82 -21.63
CA ARG A 23 27.07 -0.28 -22.62
C ARG A 23 26.71 -1.64 -22.01
N ALA A 24 26.97 -1.87 -20.73
CA ALA A 24 26.59 -3.11 -20.05
C ALA A 24 25.09 -3.15 -19.71
N LEU A 25 24.49 -2.01 -19.38
CA LEU A 25 23.05 -1.93 -19.05
C LEU A 25 22.13 -2.02 -20.27
N GLY A 26 22.60 -1.62 -21.45
CA GLY A 26 21.86 -1.78 -22.72
C GLY A 26 21.75 -3.24 -23.22
N ARG A 27 22.33 -4.22 -22.52
CA ARG A 27 22.40 -5.62 -22.96
C ARG A 27 21.54 -6.59 -22.13
N ARG A 28 20.53 -6.10 -21.39
CA ARG A 28 19.46 -6.97 -20.88
C ARG A 28 18.57 -7.39 -22.04
N ARG A 29 18.96 -8.49 -22.69
CA ARG A 29 18.10 -9.27 -23.57
C ARG A 29 16.83 -9.63 -22.82
N GLU A 30 15.71 -9.21 -23.38
CA GLU A 30 14.40 -9.76 -23.12
C GLU A 30 14.45 -11.26 -23.47
N VAL A 31 14.73 -12.10 -22.48
CA VAL A 31 14.68 -13.56 -22.66
C VAL A 31 13.21 -13.94 -22.55
N THR A 32 12.53 -13.90 -23.67
CA THR A 32 11.21 -14.51 -23.82
C THR A 32 11.39 -16.01 -23.68
N VAL A 33 11.10 -16.55 -22.49
CA VAL A 33 11.11 -17.99 -22.24
C VAL A 33 9.94 -18.59 -23.00
N THR A 34 10.20 -19.08 -24.21
CA THR A 34 9.22 -19.79 -25.03
C THR A 34 9.00 -21.17 -24.42
N VAL A 35 7.88 -21.35 -23.72
CA VAL A 35 7.47 -22.66 -23.21
C VAL A 35 7.07 -23.52 -24.41
N PRO A 36 7.73 -24.67 -24.66
CA PRO A 36 7.41 -25.50 -25.81
C PRO A 36 6.00 -26.09 -25.67
N PRO A 37 5.19 -26.12 -26.75
CA PRO A 37 3.79 -26.59 -26.74
C PRO A 37 3.63 -28.09 -26.42
N ALA A 38 4.75 -28.82 -26.28
CA ALA A 38 4.76 -30.23 -25.88
C ALA A 38 4.40 -30.45 -24.40
N VAL A 39 4.52 -29.43 -23.53
CA VAL A 39 4.25 -29.58 -22.09
C VAL A 39 2.76 -29.42 -21.77
N GLU A 40 2.06 -28.52 -22.47
CA GLU A 40 0.61 -28.30 -22.25
C GLU A 40 -0.23 -29.53 -22.64
N SER A 41 0.10 -30.19 -23.76
CA SER A 41 -0.59 -31.39 -24.19
C SER A 41 -0.32 -32.60 -23.28
N ALA A 42 0.88 -32.71 -22.70
CA ALA A 42 1.22 -33.76 -21.74
C ALA A 42 0.50 -33.57 -20.39
N ILE A 43 0.37 -32.33 -19.89
CA ILE A 43 -0.37 -32.04 -18.65
C ILE A 43 -1.87 -32.26 -18.84
N LEU A 44 -2.44 -31.85 -19.99
CA LEU A 44 -3.84 -32.12 -20.32
C LEU A 44 -4.12 -33.61 -20.52
N ALA A 45 -3.21 -34.37 -21.14
CA ALA A 45 -3.36 -35.81 -21.32
C ALA A 45 -3.25 -36.57 -19.99
N ALA A 46 -2.31 -36.19 -19.11
CA ALA A 46 -2.17 -36.77 -17.78
C ALA A 46 -3.37 -36.45 -16.86
N GLY A 47 -3.95 -35.24 -16.98
CA GLY A 47 -5.17 -34.85 -16.28
C GLY A 47 -6.39 -35.67 -16.72
N LYS A 48 -6.54 -35.89 -18.03
CA LYS A 48 -7.68 -36.64 -18.60
C LYS A 48 -7.62 -38.14 -18.26
N ALA A 49 -6.43 -38.73 -18.21
CA ALA A 49 -6.23 -40.12 -17.80
C ALA A 49 -6.56 -40.36 -16.32
N ARG A 50 -6.21 -39.42 -15.43
CA ARG A 50 -6.59 -39.49 -14.01
C ARG A 50 -8.10 -39.34 -13.78
N MET A 51 -8.81 -38.55 -14.58
CA MET A 51 -10.27 -38.41 -14.46
C MET A 51 -11.05 -39.60 -15.02
N ALA A 52 -10.53 -40.30 -16.02
CA ALA A 52 -11.15 -41.53 -16.54
C ALA A 52 -11.05 -42.70 -15.54
N ALA A 53 -9.95 -42.79 -14.77
CA ALA A 53 -9.74 -43.84 -13.78
C ALA A 53 -10.62 -43.71 -12.52
N VAL A 54 -11.07 -42.49 -12.17
CA VAL A 54 -11.97 -42.26 -11.03
C VAL A 54 -13.42 -42.69 -11.34
N ARG A 55 -13.79 -42.84 -12.62
CA ARG A 55 -15.17 -43.17 -13.02
C ARG A 55 -15.47 -44.67 -13.13
N ALA A 56 -14.48 -45.53 -12.95
CA ALA A 56 -14.62 -46.97 -13.08
C ALA A 56 -14.40 -47.70 -11.74
N LYS A 57 -15.15 -47.34 -10.70
CA LYS A 57 -15.29 -48.23 -9.56
C LYS A 57 -16.66 -48.14 -8.91
N ARG A 58 -17.30 -49.32 -8.87
CA ARG A 58 -18.36 -49.74 -7.95
C ARG A 58 -19.82 -49.46 -8.36
N ARG A 59 -20.23 -50.16 -9.41
CA ARG A 59 -21.61 -50.62 -9.57
C ARG A 59 -21.86 -51.78 -8.58
N SER A 60 -22.05 -51.49 -7.29
CA SER A 60 -22.61 -52.48 -6.34
C SER A 60 -24.10 -52.22 -6.14
N ARG A 61 -24.89 -53.10 -6.73
CA ARG A 61 -26.34 -53.21 -6.52
C ARG A 61 -26.63 -53.75 -5.11
N THR A 62 -26.38 -52.97 -4.07
CA THR A 62 -26.84 -53.25 -2.70
C THR A 62 -26.58 -52.01 -1.84
N ALA A 63 -27.60 -51.15 -1.68
CA ALA A 63 -27.81 -50.25 -0.53
C ALA A 63 -28.72 -49.06 -0.92
N PHE A 64 -29.84 -49.32 -1.59
CA PHE A 64 -30.86 -48.29 -1.88
C PHE A 64 -31.72 -47.92 -0.65
N ARG A 65 -31.20 -48.10 0.58
CA ARG A 65 -31.97 -47.87 1.82
C ARG A 65 -31.25 -47.02 2.88
N LEU A 66 -30.05 -46.52 2.60
CA LEU A 66 -29.31 -45.62 3.53
C LEU A 66 -28.89 -44.28 2.88
N LEU A 67 -29.35 -44.00 1.65
CA LEU A 67 -28.97 -42.79 0.90
C LEU A 67 -29.82 -41.55 1.22
N TRP A 68 -30.93 -41.71 1.95
CA TRP A 68 -31.82 -40.57 2.22
C TRP A 68 -31.29 -39.57 3.26
N PRO A 69 -30.63 -39.96 4.37
CA PRO A 69 -30.18 -38.97 5.35
C PRO A 69 -28.96 -38.16 4.88
N VAL A 70 -28.10 -38.73 4.01
CA VAL A 70 -26.89 -38.03 3.52
C VAL A 70 -27.27 -36.93 2.52
N ALA A 71 -28.26 -37.18 1.67
CA ALA A 71 -28.75 -36.16 0.73
C ALA A 71 -29.41 -34.98 1.46
N ALA A 72 -30.16 -35.23 2.53
CA ALA A 72 -30.75 -34.18 3.35
C ALA A 72 -29.69 -33.32 4.05
N ALA A 73 -28.65 -33.94 4.64
CA ALA A 73 -27.57 -33.21 5.31
C ALA A 73 -26.78 -32.30 4.34
N ALA A 74 -26.55 -32.75 3.10
CA ALA A 74 -25.88 -31.94 2.08
C ALA A 74 -26.72 -30.73 1.65
N CYS A 75 -28.05 -30.90 1.49
CA CYS A 75 -28.96 -29.78 1.21
C CYS A 75 -29.00 -28.78 2.36
N PHE A 76 -29.01 -29.24 3.62
CA PHE A 76 -28.96 -28.34 4.78
C PHE A 76 -27.68 -27.51 4.84
N LEU A 77 -26.52 -28.09 4.51
CA LEU A 77 -25.25 -27.34 4.46
C LEU A 77 -25.25 -26.28 3.36
N LEU A 78 -25.81 -26.58 2.18
CA LEU A 78 -25.91 -25.60 1.09
C LEU A 78 -26.89 -24.47 1.41
N VAL A 79 -28.05 -24.80 1.99
CA VAL A 79 -29.03 -23.80 2.45
C VAL A 79 -28.42 -22.94 3.56
N TRP A 80 -27.70 -23.52 4.50
CA TRP A 80 -26.99 -22.78 5.55
C TRP A 80 -25.88 -21.89 4.97
N LEU A 81 -25.13 -22.35 3.95
CA LEU A 81 -24.12 -21.53 3.28
C LEU A 81 -24.72 -20.33 2.52
N VAL A 82 -25.94 -20.49 1.97
CA VAL A 82 -26.65 -19.41 1.27
C VAL A 82 -27.34 -18.44 2.24
N LEU A 83 -27.84 -18.93 3.38
CA LEU A 83 -28.51 -18.10 4.38
C LEU A 83 -27.58 -17.53 5.45
N THR A 84 -26.35 -18.03 5.59
CA THR A 84 -25.38 -17.40 6.49
C THR A 84 -24.87 -16.13 5.82
N PRO A 85 -25.13 -14.95 6.41
CA PRO A 85 -24.50 -13.74 5.92
C PRO A 85 -22.98 -13.92 6.01
N PRO A 86 -22.22 -13.50 4.99
CA PRO A 86 -20.77 -13.59 5.04
C PRO A 86 -20.28 -12.93 6.34
N PRO A 87 -19.28 -13.52 7.02
CA PRO A 87 -18.71 -12.90 8.21
C PRO A 87 -18.31 -11.46 7.86
N PRO A 88 -18.60 -10.48 8.73
CA PRO A 88 -18.35 -9.08 8.41
C PRO A 88 -16.87 -8.92 8.07
N ALA A 89 -16.59 -8.26 6.94
CA ALA A 89 -15.25 -8.00 6.41
C ALA A 89 -14.31 -7.20 7.37
N ALA A 90 -14.77 -6.91 8.58
CA ALA A 90 -14.06 -6.20 9.65
C ALA A 90 -12.72 -6.83 10.06
N HIS A 91 -12.55 -8.15 9.89
CA HIS A 91 -11.26 -8.79 10.19
C HIS A 91 -10.21 -8.57 9.10
N ALA A 92 -10.62 -8.56 7.83
CA ALA A 92 -9.72 -8.31 6.70
C ALA A 92 -9.26 -6.85 6.68
N SER A 93 -10.15 -5.90 6.95
CA SER A 93 -9.82 -4.48 7.01
C SER A 93 -8.86 -4.16 8.16
N ARG A 94 -9.04 -4.76 9.34
CA ARG A 94 -8.16 -4.53 10.48
C ARG A 94 -6.74 -5.08 10.26
N GLN A 95 -6.60 -6.21 9.57
CA GLN A 95 -5.27 -6.73 9.23
C GLN A 95 -4.56 -5.90 8.17
N ALA A 96 -5.27 -5.44 7.14
CA ALA A 96 -4.74 -4.52 6.15
C ALA A 96 -4.27 -3.21 6.83
N TYR A 97 -5.10 -2.69 7.73
CA TYR A 97 -4.80 -1.50 8.53
C TYR A 97 -3.51 -1.64 9.36
N GLU A 98 -3.37 -2.69 10.16
CA GLU A 98 -2.16 -2.90 10.97
C GLU A 98 -0.92 -3.08 10.09
N LYS A 99 -1.07 -3.68 8.91
CA LYS A 99 0.04 -3.83 7.96
C LYS A 99 0.49 -2.47 7.42
N GLU A 100 -0.44 -1.61 7.00
CA GLU A 100 -0.16 -0.25 6.52
C GLU A 100 0.52 0.59 7.62
N LYS A 101 -0.04 0.57 8.84
CA LYS A 101 0.54 1.26 9.99
C LYS A 101 1.97 0.82 10.29
N ASN A 102 2.25 -0.48 10.28
CA ASN A 102 3.59 -1.01 10.54
C ASN A 102 4.57 -0.63 9.43
N ALA A 103 4.15 -0.65 8.16
CA ALA A 103 4.99 -0.22 7.05
C ALA A 103 5.37 1.26 7.17
N ALA A 104 4.39 2.12 7.49
CA ALA A 104 4.62 3.55 7.72
C ALA A 104 5.58 3.80 8.90
N ALA A 105 5.43 3.07 10.00
CA ALA A 105 6.34 3.19 11.15
C ALA A 105 7.79 2.79 10.79
N ILE A 106 7.99 1.79 9.94
CA ILE A 106 9.31 1.39 9.44
C ILE A 106 9.89 2.50 8.56
N LEU A 107 9.15 2.99 7.56
CA LEU A 107 9.59 4.07 6.67
C LEU A 107 10.01 5.31 7.46
N LEU A 108 9.17 5.72 8.40
CA LEU A 108 9.46 6.86 9.27
C LEU A 108 10.77 6.65 10.04
N ARG A 109 10.97 5.46 10.61
CA ARG A 109 12.19 5.15 11.37
C ARG A 109 13.44 5.22 10.49
N GLU A 110 13.40 4.61 9.32
CA GLU A 110 14.55 4.58 8.40
C GLU A 110 14.90 6.00 7.92
N PHE A 111 13.91 6.78 7.48
CA PHE A 111 14.16 8.14 7.04
C PHE A 111 14.56 9.07 8.19
N SER A 112 14.00 8.90 9.39
CA SER A 112 14.36 9.73 10.55
C SER A 112 15.80 9.51 10.99
N ALA A 113 16.36 8.32 10.73
CA ALA A 113 17.78 8.06 10.98
C ALA A 113 18.69 8.79 9.97
N LEU A 114 18.22 8.98 8.73
CA LEU A 114 18.96 9.67 7.68
C LEU A 114 18.82 11.21 7.78
N TYR A 115 17.63 11.70 8.17
CA TYR A 115 17.26 13.12 8.15
C TYR A 115 16.70 13.56 9.52
N PRO A 116 17.54 13.61 10.56
CA PRO A 116 17.08 13.95 11.91
C PRO A 116 16.48 15.36 11.94
N ASN A 117 15.26 15.48 12.46
CA ASN A 117 14.51 16.73 12.65
C ASN A 117 14.31 17.57 11.36
N GLN A 118 14.36 16.92 10.19
CA GLN A 118 14.21 17.57 8.89
C GLN A 118 12.97 17.10 8.12
N ILE A 119 12.37 15.97 8.49
CA ILE A 119 11.23 15.42 7.74
C ILE A 119 9.97 16.25 8.00
N ARG A 120 9.35 16.75 6.94
CA ARG A 120 8.01 17.39 6.97
C ARG A 120 6.91 16.39 6.64
N ALA A 121 7.12 15.66 5.55
CA ALA A 121 6.19 14.66 5.08
C ALA A 121 6.94 13.53 4.34
N ILE A 122 6.38 12.33 4.40
CA ILE A 122 6.72 11.21 3.52
C ILE A 122 5.43 10.88 2.79
N ILE A 123 5.40 11.12 1.48
CA ILE A 123 4.21 10.94 0.64
C ILE A 123 4.43 9.69 -0.20
N GLN A 124 3.52 8.73 -0.11
CA GLN A 124 3.53 7.52 -0.91
C GLN A 124 2.29 7.50 -1.80
N ASN A 125 2.50 7.47 -3.11
CA ASN A 125 1.45 7.40 -4.12
C ASN A 125 1.88 6.49 -5.28
N ASP A 126 1.13 6.49 -6.37
CA ASP A 126 1.41 5.65 -7.54
C ASP A 126 2.75 5.97 -8.24
N SER A 127 3.30 7.17 -8.02
CA SER A 127 4.61 7.58 -8.55
C SER A 127 5.78 7.10 -7.68
N GLY A 128 5.51 6.59 -6.47
CA GLY A 128 6.51 6.08 -5.54
C GLY A 128 6.50 6.81 -4.19
N ILE A 129 7.66 6.85 -3.54
CA ILE A 129 7.84 7.52 -2.25
C ILE A 129 8.56 8.85 -2.48
N GLN A 130 7.93 9.94 -2.07
CA GLN A 130 8.48 11.29 -2.06
C GLN A 130 8.76 11.71 -0.62
N LEU A 131 9.97 12.19 -0.36
CA LEU A 131 10.38 12.70 0.93
C LEU A 131 10.43 14.22 0.89
N GLU A 132 9.61 14.88 1.70
CA GLU A 132 9.64 16.32 1.87
C GLU A 132 10.45 16.71 3.10
N LEU A 133 11.50 17.47 2.87
CA LEU A 133 12.38 17.98 3.92
C LEU A 133 12.08 19.45 4.20
N ALA A 134 12.28 19.85 5.44
CA ALA A 134 12.31 21.24 5.82
C ALA A 134 13.61 21.89 5.37
N GLU A 135 13.55 23.19 5.11
CA GLU A 135 14.74 23.98 4.79
C GLU A 135 15.77 24.00 5.94
N ASN A 136 15.31 23.79 7.17
CA ASN A 136 16.11 23.90 8.39
C ASN A 136 16.04 22.61 9.22
N THR A 137 17.14 22.25 9.89
CA THR A 137 17.27 21.02 10.68
C THR A 137 16.67 21.07 12.10
N ASN A 138 15.82 22.06 12.38
CA ASN A 138 15.29 22.32 13.73
C ASN A 138 13.76 22.35 13.74
N VAL A 139 13.14 21.48 12.94
CA VAL A 139 11.68 21.34 12.97
C VAL A 139 11.30 20.50 14.18
N LYS A 140 10.44 21.07 15.03
CA LYS A 140 9.85 20.31 16.13
C LYS A 140 8.91 19.26 15.53
N SER A 141 9.37 18.02 15.48
CA SER A 141 8.51 16.88 15.14
C SER A 141 7.57 16.61 16.31
N GLY A 142 6.28 16.92 16.13
CA GLY A 142 5.21 16.48 17.01
C GLY A 142 5.02 14.95 16.95
N ARG A 143 3.88 14.44 17.44
CA ARG A 143 3.56 13.02 17.24
C ARG A 143 3.35 12.76 15.74
N PRO A 144 3.93 11.68 15.19
CA PRO A 144 3.71 11.32 13.79
C PRO A 144 2.27 10.85 13.56
N VAL A 145 1.76 11.19 12.38
CA VAL A 145 0.42 10.88 11.90
C VAL A 145 0.53 10.33 10.49
N LEU A 146 -0.14 9.20 10.25
CA LEU A 146 -0.39 8.65 8.93
C LEU A 146 -1.77 9.14 8.47
N LEU A 147 -1.80 9.83 7.33
CA LEU A 147 -3.01 10.21 6.63
C LEU A 147 -3.15 9.33 5.40
N LYS A 148 -4.36 8.88 5.10
CA LYS A 148 -4.70 8.24 3.83
C LYS A 148 -5.73 9.11 3.15
N VAL A 149 -5.36 9.68 2.02
CA VAL A 149 -6.20 10.59 1.24
C VAL A 149 -6.53 9.88 -0.06
N CYS A 150 -7.81 9.63 -0.29
CA CYS A 150 -8.29 8.98 -1.50
C CYS A 150 -9.16 9.96 -2.28
N GLU A 151 -8.77 10.18 -3.52
CA GLU A 151 -9.44 10.98 -4.53
C GLU A 151 -9.94 10.08 -5.67
N PRO A 152 -10.74 10.60 -6.62
CA PRO A 152 -11.15 9.81 -7.78
C PRO A 152 -9.97 9.29 -8.61
N GLU A 153 -8.84 9.99 -8.59
CA GLU A 153 -7.63 9.66 -9.36
C GLU A 153 -6.76 8.58 -8.70
N GLY A 154 -6.81 8.44 -7.37
CA GLY A 154 -5.98 7.51 -6.63
C GLY A 154 -5.99 7.75 -5.13
N CYS A 155 -5.20 6.96 -4.40
CA CYS A 155 -4.97 7.17 -2.98
C CYS A 155 -3.50 7.47 -2.72
N GLU A 156 -3.24 8.37 -1.79
CA GLU A 156 -1.91 8.66 -1.26
C GLU A 156 -1.88 8.46 0.25
N GLU A 157 -0.73 7.99 0.73
CA GLU A 157 -0.42 7.82 2.15
C GLU A 157 0.63 8.84 2.55
N ILE A 158 0.29 9.71 3.52
CA ILE A 158 1.14 10.82 3.95
C ILE A 158 1.50 10.60 5.41
N ILE A 159 2.79 10.40 5.69
CA ILE A 159 3.32 10.42 7.05
C ILE A 159 3.80 11.83 7.34
N THR A 160 3.23 12.49 8.35
CA THR A 160 3.58 13.87 8.73
C THR A 160 3.52 14.04 10.24
N PHE A 161 3.74 15.25 10.74
CA PHE A 161 3.78 15.57 12.16
C PHE A 161 2.80 16.68 12.52
N GLY A 162 2.29 16.66 13.74
CA GLY A 162 1.50 17.78 14.26
C GLY A 162 2.28 19.10 14.20
N GLY A 163 1.62 20.15 13.71
CA GLY A 163 2.17 21.49 13.48
C GLY A 163 2.78 21.70 12.09
N GLN A 164 2.82 20.67 11.23
CA GLN A 164 3.33 20.82 9.86
C GLN A 164 2.26 21.32 8.92
N SER A 165 2.68 22.12 7.93
CA SER A 165 1.86 22.44 6.77
C SER A 165 2.25 21.55 5.61
N ILE A 166 1.27 20.90 5.00
CA ILE A 166 1.40 19.95 3.88
C ILE A 166 0.33 20.27 2.83
N GLU A 167 0.50 19.74 1.63
CA GLU A 167 -0.53 19.74 0.60
C GLU A 167 -1.38 18.46 0.73
N VAL A 168 -2.71 18.61 0.71
CA VAL A 168 -3.67 17.51 0.71
C VAL A 168 -4.74 17.83 -0.32
N ALA A 169 -4.89 16.97 -1.32
CA ALA A 169 -5.83 17.15 -2.43
C ALA A 169 -5.72 18.54 -3.09
N GLY A 170 -4.50 18.99 -3.37
CA GLY A 170 -4.24 20.30 -3.97
C GLY A 170 -4.41 21.51 -3.04
N HIS A 171 -4.68 21.29 -1.75
CA HIS A 171 -4.91 22.35 -0.77
C HIS A 171 -3.84 22.36 0.32
N GLN A 172 -3.28 23.54 0.60
CA GLN A 172 -2.38 23.73 1.74
C GLN A 172 -3.17 23.62 3.04
N VAL A 173 -2.80 22.67 3.90
CA VAL A 173 -3.44 22.45 5.20
C VAL A 173 -2.40 22.37 6.30
N THR A 174 -2.78 22.78 7.51
CA THR A 174 -1.99 22.59 8.72
C THR A 174 -2.50 21.38 9.48
N VAL A 175 -1.63 20.42 9.74
CA VAL A 175 -1.94 19.21 10.50
C VAL A 175 -1.86 19.55 11.98
N ARG A 176 -2.95 19.33 12.70
CA ARG A 176 -3.03 19.57 14.14
C ARG A 176 -3.44 18.27 14.83
N THR A 177 -2.89 18.05 16.01
CA THR A 177 -3.27 16.93 16.86
C THR A 177 -3.62 17.48 18.22
N ASP A 178 -4.78 17.11 18.74
CA ASP A 178 -5.21 17.55 20.07
C ASP A 178 -4.74 16.60 21.19
N ALA A 179 -5.18 16.89 22.42
CA ALA A 179 -4.80 16.11 23.61
C ALA A 179 -5.31 14.67 23.54
N GLU A 180 -6.52 14.46 23.01
CA GLU A 180 -7.14 13.15 22.79
C GLU A 180 -6.50 12.39 21.62
N GLY A 181 -5.72 13.10 20.81
CA GLY A 181 -5.01 12.60 19.64
C GLY A 181 -5.92 12.43 18.43
N ARG A 182 -6.98 13.24 18.34
CA ARG A 182 -7.71 13.49 17.11
C ARG A 182 -6.84 14.33 16.19
N VAL A 183 -6.94 14.06 14.90
CA VAL A 183 -6.24 14.79 13.85
C VAL A 183 -7.21 15.77 13.22
N ILE A 184 -6.78 17.03 13.10
CA ILE A 184 -7.50 18.10 12.44
C ILE A 184 -6.62 18.60 11.30
N LEU A 185 -7.17 18.66 10.10
CA LEU A 185 -6.60 19.35 8.96
C LEU A 185 -7.29 20.69 8.84
N ASP A 186 -6.49 21.76 8.94
CA ASP A 186 -6.96 23.13 9.04
C ASP A 186 -6.34 23.95 7.90
N GLY A 187 -7.14 24.27 6.89
CA GLY A 187 -6.74 25.08 5.74
C GLY A 187 -7.90 25.89 5.20
N ASP A 188 -7.58 26.89 4.36
CA ASP A 188 -8.56 27.89 3.89
C ASP A 188 -9.72 27.27 3.08
N GLN A 189 -9.44 26.18 2.37
CA GLN A 189 -10.39 25.51 1.48
C GLN A 189 -10.73 24.07 1.91
N LEU A 190 -9.97 23.51 2.85
CA LEU A 190 -10.13 22.15 3.33
C LEU A 190 -10.03 22.15 4.85
N ILE A 191 -11.16 21.85 5.50
CA ILE A 191 -11.22 21.60 6.94
C ILE A 191 -11.75 20.19 7.15
N TRP A 192 -10.98 19.39 7.87
CA TRP A 192 -11.35 18.01 8.18
C TRP A 192 -10.92 17.65 9.60
N SER A 193 -11.67 16.76 10.23
CA SER A 193 -11.30 16.23 11.53
C SER A 193 -11.64 14.76 11.62
N SER A 194 -10.76 13.97 12.22
CA SER A 194 -10.88 12.52 12.36
C SER A 194 -12.11 12.05 13.16
N ASP A 195 -12.73 12.93 13.94
CA ASP A 195 -13.98 12.65 14.67
C ASP A 195 -15.23 12.90 13.82
N LEU A 196 -15.12 13.79 12.83
CA LEU A 196 -16.16 14.07 11.86
C LEU A 196 -16.04 13.04 10.75
N LYS A 197 -16.93 12.05 10.75
CA LYS A 197 -17.13 11.11 9.62
C LYS A 197 -17.74 11.79 8.39
N ARG A 198 -17.32 13.00 8.08
CA ARG A 198 -17.77 13.79 6.95
C ARG A 198 -16.58 13.98 6.02
N ASN A 199 -16.80 13.64 4.76
CA ASN A 199 -15.84 13.93 3.71
C ASN A 199 -15.69 15.46 3.55
N PRO A 200 -14.47 15.99 3.43
CA PRO A 200 -14.24 17.43 3.32
C PRO A 200 -14.78 18.00 2.00
N ALA A 201 -14.80 17.19 0.94
CA ALA A 201 -15.37 17.54 -0.36
C ALA A 201 -15.94 16.29 -1.06
N PRO A 202 -16.78 16.45 -2.10
CA PRO A 202 -17.25 15.33 -2.91
C PRO A 202 -16.09 14.55 -3.53
N GLY A 203 -16.10 13.22 -3.40
CA GLY A 203 -15.07 12.36 -3.97
C GLY A 203 -13.76 12.27 -3.18
N ILE A 204 -13.58 13.09 -2.13
CA ILE A 204 -12.40 13.01 -1.25
C ILE A 204 -12.76 12.22 0.00
N HIS A 205 -11.97 11.19 0.30
CA HIS A 205 -12.05 10.44 1.55
C HIS A 205 -10.72 10.55 2.29
N ILE A 206 -10.78 10.90 3.58
CA ILE A 206 -9.60 11.04 4.42
C ILE A 206 -9.73 10.12 5.62
N GLU A 207 -8.69 9.33 5.87
CA GLU A 207 -8.50 8.58 7.10
C GLU A 207 -7.22 9.04 7.79
N SER A 208 -7.17 8.93 9.12
CA SER A 208 -5.99 9.33 9.90
C SER A 208 -5.69 8.36 11.02
N HIS A 209 -4.41 8.09 11.23
CA HIS A 209 -3.92 7.15 12.22
C HIS A 209 -2.66 7.67 12.89
N ARG A 210 -2.53 7.41 14.19
CA ARG A 210 -1.29 7.72 14.92
C ARG A 210 -0.30 6.59 14.74
N LEU A 211 0.95 6.94 14.44
CA LEU A 211 2.06 5.98 14.39
C LEU A 211 2.59 5.74 15.80
#